data_AF-R5XI37-F1
#
_entry.id   AF-R5XI37-F1
#
_cell.length_a   1.000
_cell.length_b   1.000
_cell.length_c   1.000
_cell.angle_alpha   90.00
_cell.angle_beta   90.00
_cell.angle_gamma   90.00
#
_symmetry.space_group_name_H-M   'P 1'
#
loop_
_entity.id
_entity.type
_entity.pdbx_description
1 polymer ?
#
loop_
_entity_poly.entity_id
_entity_poly.type
_entity_poly.pdbx_seq_one_letter_code
_entity_poly.pdbx_strand_id
1 'polypeptide(L)'
;MDDYYKSFVEVEDVNNYGEITFFVENILKTIKSGQEMIIELLSDSIMKFNHSMEILKEITKKLSEKENIMLQIYLQNYLFNDFEEITNAELSYIIGDLTQQTINKYTQELEKKGYLIKIKQRPLTYTLSDEITDKL
;
A
#
# COMPACT_ATOMS: atom_id res chain seq x y z
N MET A 1 9.54 -30.60 9.91
CA MET A 1 10.60 -29.61 9.69
C MET A 1 10.40 -29.10 8.28
N ASP A 2 10.35 -27.78 8.07
CA ASP A 2 10.15 -27.20 6.73
C ASP A 2 11.35 -27.53 5.81
N ASP A 3 11.13 -27.63 4.50
CA ASP A 3 12.13 -28.06 3.51
C ASP A 3 13.36 -27.14 3.51
N TYR A 4 13.17 -25.86 3.83
CA TYR A 4 14.25 -24.92 4.10
C TYR A 4 15.17 -25.42 5.23
N TYR A 5 14.62 -25.63 6.42
CA TYR A 5 15.38 -26.09 7.59
C TYR A 5 15.97 -27.49 7.39
N LYS A 6 15.25 -28.37 6.70
CA LYS A 6 15.73 -29.70 6.34
C LYS A 6 16.99 -29.63 5.47
N SER A 7 17.03 -28.71 4.51
CA SER A 7 18.20 -28.51 3.63
C SER A 7 19.46 -28.11 4.40
N PHE A 8 19.33 -27.30 5.47
CA PHE A 8 20.47 -26.96 6.33
C PHE A 8 20.94 -28.15 7.16
N VAL A 9 20.01 -28.94 7.71
CA VAL A 9 20.39 -30.15 8.47
C VAL A 9 21.12 -31.16 7.60
N GLU A 10 20.66 -31.36 6.36
CA GLU A 10 21.27 -32.32 5.43
C GLU A 10 22.68 -31.88 5.00
N VAL A 11 22.91 -30.59 4.74
CA VAL A 11 24.22 -30.12 4.29
C VAL A 11 25.27 -30.14 5.41
N GLU A 12 24.85 -29.93 6.66
CA GLU A 12 25.71 -29.91 7.85
C GLU A 12 26.06 -31.30 8.38
N ASP A 13 25.42 -32.37 7.88
CA ASP A 13 25.72 -33.74 8.31
C ASP A 13 27.17 -34.12 7.95
N VAL A 14 27.91 -34.65 8.93
CA VAL A 14 29.30 -35.12 8.74
C VAL A 14 29.41 -36.18 7.63
N ASN A 15 28.33 -36.93 7.36
CA ASN A 15 28.23 -37.94 6.32
C ASN A 15 27.75 -37.39 4.96
N ASN A 16 27.49 -36.09 4.84
CA ASN A 16 27.16 -35.44 3.58
C ASN A 16 28.38 -35.22 2.68
N TYR A 17 29.60 -35.33 3.22
CA TYR A 17 30.88 -35.19 2.50
C TYR A 17 31.03 -33.87 1.71
N GLY A 18 30.32 -32.81 2.12
CA GLY A 18 30.36 -31.50 1.46
C GLY A 18 29.50 -31.41 0.19
N GLU A 19 28.59 -32.34 -0.05
CA GLU A 19 27.65 -32.28 -1.17
C GLU A 19 26.60 -31.17 -0.93
N ILE A 20 26.61 -30.13 -1.76
CA ILE A 20 25.76 -28.94 -1.58
C ILE A 20 24.71 -28.79 -2.68
N THR A 21 24.71 -29.66 -3.69
CA THR A 21 23.84 -29.50 -4.87
C THR A 21 22.37 -29.43 -4.49
N PHE A 22 21.89 -30.35 -3.65
CA PHE A 22 20.49 -30.39 -3.22
C PHE A 22 20.10 -29.18 -2.36
N PHE A 23 21.03 -28.70 -1.53
CA PHE A 23 20.84 -27.47 -0.77
C PHE A 23 20.63 -26.27 -1.70
N VAL A 24 21.53 -26.07 -2.68
CA VAL A 24 21.41 -24.97 -3.65
C VAL A 24 20.12 -25.09 -4.45
N GLU A 25 19.76 -26.29 -4.91
CA GLU A 25 18.53 -26.52 -5.65
C GLU A 25 17.28 -26.14 -4.84
N ASN A 26 17.22 -26.53 -3.56
CA ASN A 26 16.11 -26.20 -2.68
C ASN A 26 16.01 -24.70 -2.41
N ILE A 27 17.14 -24.03 -2.14
CA ILE A 27 17.17 -22.57 -1.98
C ILE A 27 16.69 -21.86 -3.24
N LEU A 28 17.14 -22.29 -4.43
CA LEU A 28 16.70 -21.72 -5.71
C LEU A 28 15.19 -21.94 -5.95
N LYS A 29 14.64 -23.11 -5.59
CA LYS A 29 13.20 -23.37 -5.63
C LYS A 29 12.43 -22.45 -4.69
N THR A 30 12.89 -22.27 -3.45
CA THR A 30 12.28 -21.35 -2.49
C THR A 30 12.28 -19.91 -3.00
N ILE A 31 13.41 -19.44 -3.56
CA ILE A 31 13.52 -18.10 -4.16
C ILE A 31 12.53 -17.96 -5.31
N LYS A 32 12.48 -18.95 -6.21
CA LYS A 32 11.56 -18.94 -7.36
C LYS A 32 10.10 -18.85 -6.90
N SER A 33 9.68 -19.70 -5.97
CA SER A 33 8.31 -19.69 -5.45
C SER A 33 7.97 -18.38 -4.73
N GLY A 34 8.92 -17.81 -3.99
CA GLY A 34 8.75 -16.48 -3.39
C GLY A 34 8.56 -15.39 -4.43
N GLN A 35 9.32 -15.42 -5.53
CA GLN A 35 9.16 -14.47 -6.64
C GLN A 35 7.81 -14.63 -7.36
N GLU A 36 7.37 -15.87 -7.59
CA GLU A 36 6.05 -16.15 -8.18
C GLU A 36 4.92 -15.59 -7.30
N MET A 37 4.98 -15.81 -5.99
CA MET A 37 4.03 -15.24 -5.03
C MET A 37 4.04 -13.70 -5.03
N ILE A 38 5.21 -13.06 -5.10
CA ILE A 38 5.31 -11.60 -5.20
C ILE A 38 4.65 -11.10 -6.50
N ILE A 39 4.82 -11.80 -7.62
CA ILE A 39 4.19 -11.44 -8.90
C ILE A 39 2.65 -11.50 -8.78
N GLU A 40 2.12 -12.56 -8.18
CA GLU A 40 0.67 -12.70 -7.94
C GLU A 40 0.14 -11.56 -7.06
N LEU A 41 0.80 -11.28 -5.93
CA LEU A 41 0.43 -10.18 -5.03
C LEU A 41 0.45 -8.80 -5.72
N LEU A 42 1.45 -8.54 -6.57
CA LEU A 42 1.52 -7.30 -7.35
C LEU A 42 0.39 -7.23 -8.38
N SER A 43 0.07 -8.33 -9.06
CA SER A 43 -1.04 -8.40 -10.01
C SER A 43 -2.38 -8.08 -9.33
N ASP A 44 -2.64 -8.69 -8.18
CA ASP A 44 -3.86 -8.44 -7.40
C ASP A 44 -3.93 -6.98 -6.91
N SER A 45 -2.79 -6.44 -6.46
CA SER A 45 -2.68 -5.05 -6.02
C SER A 45 -3.00 -4.05 -7.15
N ILE A 46 -2.49 -4.31 -8.36
CA ILE A 46 -2.78 -3.50 -9.55
C ILE A 46 -4.27 -3.57 -9.89
N MET A 47 -4.87 -4.77 -9.85
CA MET A 47 -6.29 -4.94 -10.14
C MET A 47 -7.16 -4.18 -9.12
N LYS A 48 -6.88 -4.33 -7.83
CA LYS A 48 -7.55 -3.61 -6.73
C LYS A 48 -7.40 -2.09 -6.88
N PHE A 49 -6.20 -1.62 -7.20
CA PHE A 49 -5.93 -0.19 -7.42
C PHE A 49 -6.76 0.37 -8.57
N ASN A 50 -6.73 -0.28 -9.74
CA ASN A 50 -7.42 0.19 -10.93
C ASN A 50 -8.93 0.26 -10.70
N HIS A 51 -9.51 -0.80 -10.13
CA HIS A 51 -10.93 -0.83 -9.80
C HIS A 51 -11.33 0.29 -8.85
N SER A 52 -10.58 0.45 -7.76
CA SER A 52 -10.81 1.50 -6.75
C SER A 52 -10.68 2.90 -7.35
N MET A 53 -9.73 3.09 -8.27
CA MET A 53 -9.49 4.36 -8.95
C MET A 53 -10.64 4.74 -9.89
N GLU A 54 -11.24 3.76 -10.58
CA GLU A 54 -12.42 3.97 -11.41
C GLU A 54 -13.63 4.41 -10.56
N ILE A 55 -13.88 3.71 -9.45
CA ILE A 55 -14.94 4.08 -8.50
C ILE A 55 -14.73 5.49 -7.97
N LEU A 56 -13.50 5.82 -7.53
CA LEU A 56 -13.18 7.14 -7.02
C LEU A 56 -13.44 8.21 -8.08
N LYS A 57 -12.97 8.01 -9.33
CA LYS A 57 -13.19 8.95 -10.44
C LYS A 57 -14.67 9.23 -10.68
N GLU A 58 -15.53 8.23 -10.55
CA GLU A 58 -16.98 8.37 -10.72
C GLU A 58 -17.60 9.19 -9.58
N ILE A 59 -17.20 8.93 -8.34
CA ILE A 59 -17.67 9.66 -7.15
C ILE A 59 -17.24 11.14 -7.21
N THR A 60 -16.01 11.40 -7.65
CA THR A 60 -15.38 12.72 -7.53
C THR A 60 -15.42 13.57 -8.81
N LYS A 61 -16.26 13.20 -9.79
CA LYS A 61 -16.40 13.88 -11.10
C LYS A 61 -16.57 15.41 -11.03
N LYS A 62 -17.18 15.92 -9.95
CA LYS A 62 -17.49 17.34 -9.77
C LYS A 62 -16.42 18.10 -8.98
N LEU A 63 -15.40 17.40 -8.47
CA LEU A 63 -14.32 18.01 -7.69
C LEU A 63 -13.27 18.65 -8.59
N SER A 64 -12.54 19.60 -8.01
CA SER A 64 -11.38 20.19 -8.69
C SER A 64 -10.27 19.15 -8.88
N GLU A 65 -9.39 19.41 -9.84
CA GLU A 65 -8.23 18.53 -10.11
C GLU A 65 -7.36 18.32 -8.86
N LYS A 66 -7.13 19.37 -8.06
CA LYS A 66 -6.34 19.29 -6.83
C LYS A 66 -7.01 18.44 -5.75
N GLU A 67 -8.31 18.56 -5.59
CA GLU A 67 -9.09 17.71 -4.67
C GLU A 67 -9.06 16.25 -5.11
N ASN A 68 -9.17 15.99 -6.41
CA ASN A 68 -9.05 14.65 -6.98
C ASN A 68 -7.68 14.04 -6.69
N ILE A 69 -6.59 14.76 -6.95
CA ILE A 69 -5.23 14.29 -6.66
C ILE A 69 -5.09 13.92 -5.18
N MET A 70 -5.61 14.74 -4.26
CA MET A 70 -5.57 14.44 -2.82
C MET A 70 -6.31 13.16 -2.48
N LEU A 71 -7.54 13.00 -2.96
CA LEU A 71 -8.33 11.80 -2.69
C LEU A 71 -7.69 10.54 -3.29
N GLN A 72 -6.99 10.65 -4.42
CA GLN A 72 -6.20 9.55 -4.99
C GLN A 72 -5.03 9.14 -4.11
N ILE A 73 -4.40 10.08 -3.41
CA ILE A 73 -3.33 9.79 -2.45
C ILE A 73 -3.91 9.12 -1.19
N TYR A 74 -5.03 9.64 -0.67
CA TYR A 74 -5.74 9.00 0.44
C TYR A 74 -6.22 7.59 0.08
N LEU A 75 -6.68 7.36 -1.15
CA LEU A 75 -7.04 6.04 -1.64
C LEU A 75 -5.85 5.09 -1.65
N GLN A 76 -4.69 5.53 -2.14
CA GLN A 76 -3.48 4.69 -2.11
C GLN A 76 -3.04 4.36 -0.69
N ASN A 77 -3.12 5.33 0.23
CA ASN A 77 -2.84 5.09 1.64
C ASN A 77 -3.82 4.07 2.23
N TYR A 78 -5.12 4.19 1.95
CA TYR A 78 -6.15 3.25 2.39
C TYR A 78 -5.96 1.83 1.83
N LEU A 79 -5.55 1.69 0.56
CA LEU A 79 -5.45 0.37 -0.08
C LEU A 79 -4.18 -0.40 0.31
N PHE A 80 -3.09 0.30 0.64
CA PHE A 80 -1.74 -0.26 0.70
C PHE A 80 -0.96 0.07 1.98
N ASN A 81 -1.46 0.93 2.85
CA ASN A 81 -0.81 1.24 4.12
C ASN A 81 -1.68 0.84 5.31
N ASP A 82 -1.46 -0.38 5.79
CA ASP A 82 -2.18 -0.93 6.93
C ASP A 82 -1.72 -0.35 8.28
N PHE A 83 -0.59 0.36 8.31
CA PHE A 83 0.10 0.72 9.55
C PHE A 83 0.07 2.21 9.88
N GLU A 84 0.04 3.09 8.86
CA GLU A 84 0.17 4.54 9.07
C GLU A 84 -0.79 5.34 8.20
N GLU A 85 -1.47 6.30 8.83
CA GLU A 85 -2.33 7.25 8.12
C GLU A 85 -1.54 8.48 7.70
N ILE A 86 -1.80 8.98 6.48
CA ILE A 86 -1.07 10.13 5.93
C ILE A 86 -1.45 11.46 6.62
N THR A 87 -0.45 12.14 7.18
CA THR A 87 -0.63 13.47 7.76
C THR A 87 -0.68 14.54 6.67
N ASN A 88 -1.30 15.69 6.97
CA ASN A 88 -1.30 16.82 6.04
C ASN A 88 0.10 17.38 5.78
N ALA A 89 1.04 17.20 6.72
CA ALA A 89 2.42 17.62 6.53
C ALA A 89 3.10 16.76 5.47
N GLU A 90 2.96 15.44 5.53
CA GLU A 90 3.46 14.50 4.52
C GLU A 90 2.77 14.71 3.17
N LEU A 91 1.47 14.95 3.17
CA LEU A 91 0.71 15.22 1.95
C LEU A 91 1.25 16.47 1.22
N SER A 92 1.70 17.49 1.96
CA SER A 92 2.35 18.67 1.35
C SER A 92 3.68 18.33 0.68
N TYR A 93 4.46 17.41 1.25
CA TYR A 93 5.71 16.93 0.67
C TYR A 93 5.48 16.05 -0.57
N ILE A 94 4.48 15.17 -0.52
CA ILE A 94 4.11 14.26 -1.62
C ILE A 94 3.59 15.04 -2.82
N ILE A 95 2.71 16.03 -2.60
CA ILE A 95 2.19 16.86 -3.69
C ILE A 95 3.24 17.85 -4.20
N GLY A 96 4.11 18.35 -3.31
CA GLY A 96 5.30 19.14 -3.65
C GLY A 96 5.05 20.57 -4.12
N ASP A 97 3.87 20.87 -4.68
CA ASP A 97 3.52 22.20 -5.23
C ASP A 97 2.52 23.00 -4.37
N LEU A 98 2.07 22.45 -3.25
CA LEU A 98 1.13 23.10 -2.33
C LEU A 98 1.74 23.28 -0.94
N THR A 99 1.54 24.46 -0.34
CA THR A 99 1.92 24.71 1.05
C THR A 99 1.03 23.92 2.01
N GLN A 100 1.54 23.59 3.21
CA GLN A 100 0.75 22.92 4.24
C GLN A 100 -0.55 23.68 4.59
N GLN A 101 -0.54 25.02 4.56
CA GLN A 101 -1.73 25.83 4.79
C GLN A 101 -2.80 25.58 3.71
N THR A 102 -2.39 25.50 2.44
CA THR A 102 -3.27 25.19 1.32
C THR A 102 -3.80 23.77 1.42
N ILE A 103 -2.95 22.79 1.76
CA ILE A 103 -3.37 21.40 2.03
C ILE A 103 -4.42 21.33 3.15
N ASN A 104 -4.20 22.05 4.26
CA ASN A 104 -5.13 22.12 5.37
C ASN A 104 -6.50 22.68 4.95
N LYS A 105 -6.50 23.70 4.09
CA LYS A 105 -7.75 24.25 3.54
C LYS A 105 -8.48 23.21 2.70
N TYR A 106 -7.80 22.54 1.77
CA TYR A 106 -8.44 21.54 0.91
C TYR A 106 -8.99 20.35 1.70
N THR A 107 -8.22 19.81 2.64
CA THR A 107 -8.66 18.67 3.47
C THR A 107 -9.86 19.03 4.34
N GLN A 108 -9.93 20.25 4.87
CA GLN A 108 -11.12 20.74 5.57
C GLN A 108 -12.35 20.89 4.66
N GLU A 109 -12.16 21.36 3.42
CA GLU A 109 -13.26 21.44 2.46
C GLU A 109 -13.74 20.05 2.03
N LEU A 110 -12.83 19.11 1.83
CA LEU A 110 -13.15 17.70 1.53
C LEU A 110 -13.88 17.01 2.71
N GLU A 111 -13.49 17.32 3.95
CA GLU A 111 -14.22 16.88 5.15
C GLU A 111 -15.66 17.43 5.17
N LYS A 112 -15.83 18.74 4.93
CA LYS A 112 -17.17 19.36 4.87
C LYS A 112 -18.05 18.77 3.75
N LYS A 113 -17.44 18.36 2.65
CA LYS A 113 -18.12 17.72 1.52
C LYS A 113 -18.45 16.25 1.76
N GLY A 114 -17.97 15.65 2.86
CA GLY A 114 -18.25 14.27 3.24
C GLY A 114 -17.18 13.26 2.80
N TYR A 115 -16.18 13.65 2.00
CA TYR A 115 -15.21 12.70 1.44
C TYR A 115 -14.13 12.24 2.41
N LEU A 116 -13.79 13.07 3.40
CA LEU A 116 -12.75 12.79 4.39
C LEU A 116 -13.30 12.85 5.82
N ILE A 117 -12.70 12.07 6.71
CA ILE A 117 -12.98 12.09 8.15
C ILE A 117 -11.70 12.45 8.88
N LYS A 118 -11.76 13.45 9.77
CA LYS A 118 -10.64 13.81 10.64
C LYS A 118 -10.46 12.75 11.71
N ILE A 119 -9.25 12.18 11.80
CA ILE A 119 -8.92 11.15 12.80
C ILE A 119 -7.98 11.68 13.89
N LYS A 120 -7.10 12.63 13.58
CA LYS A 120 -6.14 13.21 14.53
C LYS A 120 -5.99 14.71 14.29
N GLN A 121 -5.85 15.47 15.38
CA GLN A 121 -5.66 16.91 15.32
C GLN A 121 -4.17 17.32 15.37
N ARG A 122 -3.31 16.47 15.95
CA ARG A 122 -1.85 16.70 16.08
C ARG A 122 -1.08 15.39 15.91
N PRO A 123 -0.30 15.23 14.82
CA PRO A 123 -0.38 16.02 13.59
C PRO A 123 -1.80 15.95 12.98
N LEU A 124 -2.15 16.92 12.12
CA LEU A 124 -3.46 16.95 11.48
C LEU A 124 -3.54 15.84 10.44
N THR A 125 -4.49 14.92 10.61
CA THR A 125 -4.59 13.69 9.83
C THR A 125 -6.05 13.38 9.53
N TYR A 126 -6.29 12.93 8.30
CA TYR A 126 -7.60 12.53 7.79
C TYR A 126 -7.52 11.12 7.20
N THR A 127 -8.66 10.48 7.04
CA THR A 127 -8.83 9.24 6.26
C THR A 127 -10.01 9.39 5.30
N LEU A 128 -10.14 8.45 4.35
CA LEU A 128 -11.33 8.37 3.50
C LEU A 128 -12.58 8.10 4.35
N SER A 129 -13.67 8.73 3.96
CA SER A 129 -14.99 8.48 4.56
C SER A 129 -15.64 7.21 4.03
N ASP A 130 -16.66 6.76 4.77
CA ASP A 130 -17.55 5.66 4.40
C ASP A 130 -18.25 5.91 3.04
N GLU A 131 -18.46 7.17 2.64
CA GLU A 131 -19.03 7.51 1.32
C GLU A 131 -18.21 6.95 0.15
N ILE A 132 -16.89 6.82 0.35
CA ILE A 132 -15.95 6.25 -0.60
C ILE A 132 -15.70 4.78 -0.25
N THR A 133 -15.35 4.46 1.00
CA THR A 133 -14.86 3.12 1.35
C THR A 133 -15.93 2.03 1.25
N ASP A 134 -17.21 2.36 1.42
CA ASP A 134 -18.31 1.38 1.25
C ASP A 134 -18.53 0.95 -0.20
N LYS A 135 -17.92 1.67 -1.17
CA LYS A 135 -18.06 1.40 -2.61
C LYS A 135 -16.83 0.72 -3.22
N LEU A 136 -15.74 0.61 -2.45
CA LEU A 136 -14.48 -0.05 -2.85
C LEU A 136 -14.57 -1.56 -2.67
#